data_AF-A0A7J6SKY1-F1
#
_entry.id   AF-A0A7J6SKY1-F1
#
_cell.length_a   1.000
_cell.length_b   1.000
_cell.length_c   1.000
_cell.angle_alpha   90.00
_cell.angle_beta   90.00
_cell.angle_gamma   90.00
#
_symmetry.space_group_name_H-M   'P 1'
#
loop_
_entity.id
_entity.type
_entity.pdbx_description
1 polymer ?
#
loop_
_entity_poly.entity_id
_entity_poly.type
_entity_poly.pdbx_seq_one_letter_code
_entity_poly.pdbx_strand_id
1 'polypeptide(L)'
;MPLFEKGDEPFFVAKVESTCCLCKGVVEEGAATFPMRFSPEKPTRYLWAHLECAREEAGGVLPEAPVCKHWKFHGRCLYKEKCFFSHPPEVLEEYNRKQAEIEENGGRKRNRGPGKRNKVQNYSRAFVFRRFLIDSYGIEFLRGGSGVVDVAGGKGEIGFELKNLNGVEATNVDPRPMDLRKFVKKYEWDIYNRNPLWRKYQTTYDKGSEPSQPRHIRAFFDPPLTDWAAAIARDTESVSSVSSVAANVGWWREHLDKAKRIKWIRQGHEEFCELSSNFTTDEVSTDDPDLTGRKTATKPGAVKFKEPASPPPDYESIDDFETALEVLADASLVVGLHSDQATERIVDFALAAGKPFAVVPCCVYQKCFPDRKLPDGQLVNTYEDFITYLCSKDPRIRTQALGFDGRNTAVYLPLPDDL
;
A
#
# COMPACT_ATOMS: atom_id res chain seq x y z
N MET A 1 -6.28 11.09 16.91
CA MET A 1 -5.43 12.27 17.19
C MET A 1 -4.11 11.83 17.83
N PRO A 2 -2.96 12.50 17.62
CA PRO A 2 -1.85 12.35 18.53
C PRO A 2 -2.33 12.86 19.89
N LEU A 3 -2.15 12.07 20.94
CA LEU A 3 -2.69 12.40 22.26
C LEU A 3 -2.06 13.70 22.84
N PHE A 4 -0.88 14.08 22.33
CA PHE A 4 -0.07 15.17 22.85
C PHE A 4 0.65 15.88 21.67
N GLU A 5 0.77 17.20 21.74
CA GLU A 5 1.52 18.04 20.80
C GLU A 5 2.77 18.62 21.49
N LYS A 6 3.88 18.77 20.74
CA LYS A 6 5.10 19.40 21.27
C LYS A 6 4.78 20.89 21.51
N GLY A 7 4.74 21.30 22.79
CA GLY A 7 4.57 22.70 23.18
C GLY A 7 5.91 23.42 23.27
N ASP A 8 5.99 24.43 24.14
CA ASP A 8 7.25 25.03 24.56
C ASP A 8 8.07 24.00 25.35
N GLU A 9 9.35 23.87 25.03
CA GLU A 9 10.22 23.01 25.82
C GLU A 9 10.23 23.50 27.27
N PRO A 10 10.06 22.61 28.27
CA PRO A 10 10.34 21.18 28.19
C PRO A 10 9.12 20.24 28.41
N PHE A 11 7.92 20.57 27.93
CA PHE A 11 6.72 19.73 28.10
C PHE A 11 5.84 19.60 26.85
N PHE A 12 4.82 18.75 26.93
CA PHE A 12 3.84 18.55 25.86
C PHE A 12 2.45 18.98 26.31
N VAL A 13 1.60 19.37 25.36
CA VAL A 13 0.22 19.76 25.63
C VAL A 13 -0.71 18.63 25.22
N ALA A 14 -1.59 18.19 26.13
CA ALA A 14 -2.61 17.19 25.85
C ALA A 14 -3.60 17.69 24.79
N LYS A 15 -3.96 16.83 23.84
CA LYS A 15 -4.92 17.13 22.76
C LYS A 15 -6.23 16.38 22.88
N VAL A 16 -6.31 15.45 23.80
CA VAL A 16 -7.53 14.74 24.18
C VAL A 16 -7.42 14.40 25.65
N GLU A 17 -8.58 14.22 26.28
CA GLU A 17 -8.65 13.71 27.64
C GLU A 17 -7.94 12.34 27.76
N SER A 18 -7.14 12.18 28.82
CA SER A 18 -6.45 10.92 29.09
C SER A 18 -6.24 10.72 30.59
N THR A 19 -5.67 9.58 30.99
CA THR A 19 -5.41 9.26 32.41
C THR A 19 -3.94 9.41 32.73
N CYS A 20 -3.62 10.15 33.79
CA CYS A 20 -2.25 10.29 34.30
C CYS A 20 -1.73 8.95 34.81
N CYS A 21 -0.54 8.55 34.37
CA CYS A 21 0.02 7.27 34.76
C CYS A 21 0.46 7.19 36.23
N LEU A 22 0.67 8.35 36.88
CA LEU A 22 1.10 8.47 38.28
C LEU A 22 -0.12 8.56 39.21
N CYS A 23 -0.82 9.70 39.23
CA CYS A 23 -1.93 9.95 40.15
C CYS A 23 -3.26 9.27 39.76
N LYS A 24 -3.35 8.69 38.56
CA LYS A 24 -4.58 8.11 37.98
C LYS A 24 -5.73 9.11 37.76
N GLY A 25 -5.50 10.39 37.98
CA GLY A 25 -6.43 11.47 37.67
C GLY A 25 -6.56 11.73 36.17
N VAL A 26 -7.60 12.49 35.82
CA VAL A 26 -7.88 12.93 34.45
C VAL A 26 -6.89 14.02 34.03
N VAL A 27 -6.35 13.89 32.83
CA VAL A 27 -5.54 14.88 32.12
C VAL A 27 -6.45 15.50 31.07
N GLU A 28 -6.85 16.75 31.28
CA GLU A 28 -7.74 17.48 30.38
C GLU A 28 -7.04 17.90 29.08
N GLU A 29 -7.83 18.16 28.04
CA GLU A 29 -7.31 18.77 26.80
C GLU A 29 -6.70 20.14 27.11
N GLY A 30 -5.51 20.42 26.58
CA GLY A 30 -4.75 21.65 26.87
C GLY A 30 -3.81 21.55 28.08
N ALA A 31 -3.89 20.49 28.88
CA ALA A 31 -3.03 20.34 30.07
C ALA A 31 -1.54 20.09 29.70
N ALA A 32 -0.64 20.62 30.54
CA ALA A 32 0.80 20.34 30.45
C ALA A 32 1.12 18.93 30.95
N THR A 33 1.87 18.19 30.14
CA THR A 33 2.14 16.76 30.33
C THR A 33 3.58 16.40 30.04
N PHE A 34 4.03 15.31 30.66
CA PHE A 34 5.39 14.79 30.48
C PHE A 34 5.37 13.29 30.19
N PRO A 35 6.18 12.80 29.22
CA PRO A 35 6.31 11.37 28.96
C PRO A 35 7.25 10.73 29.99
N MET A 36 6.77 9.73 30.74
CA MET A 36 7.57 9.13 31.82
C MET A 36 8.40 7.93 31.35
N ARG A 37 7.75 6.86 30.89
CA ARG A 37 8.41 5.61 30.48
C ARG A 37 7.59 4.86 29.44
N PHE A 38 8.17 3.84 28.83
CA PHE A 38 7.40 2.96 27.95
C PHE A 38 6.36 2.16 28.73
N SER A 39 5.18 1.96 28.13
CA SER A 39 4.15 1.08 28.66
C SER A 39 4.66 -0.36 28.71
N PRO A 40 4.55 -1.06 29.86
CA PRO A 40 4.89 -2.48 29.96
C PRO A 40 4.06 -3.36 29.01
N GLU A 41 2.78 -3.03 28.83
CA GLU A 41 1.87 -3.75 27.94
C GLU A 41 2.09 -3.43 26.46
N LYS A 42 2.43 -2.16 26.16
CA LYS A 42 2.60 -1.64 24.80
C LYS A 42 3.95 -0.92 24.70
N PRO A 43 5.07 -1.66 24.53
CA PRO A 43 6.44 -1.11 24.64
C PRO A 43 6.81 -0.10 23.56
N THR A 44 5.90 0.21 22.64
CA THR A 44 6.05 1.24 21.59
C THR A 44 5.32 2.55 21.93
N ARG A 45 4.71 2.67 23.10
CA ARG A 45 3.99 3.86 23.58
C ARG A 45 4.53 4.33 24.92
N TYR A 46 4.59 5.64 25.11
CA TYR A 46 4.89 6.24 26.41
C TYR A 46 3.65 6.25 27.30
N LEU A 47 3.88 6.11 28.61
CA LEU A 47 2.95 6.50 29.65
C LEU A 47 3.15 7.99 29.93
N TRP A 48 2.05 8.72 30.04
CA TRP A 48 2.04 10.17 30.20
C TRP A 48 1.50 10.54 31.57
N ALA A 49 2.07 11.56 32.17
CA ALA A 49 1.64 12.13 33.44
C ALA A 49 1.37 13.63 33.28
N HIS A 50 0.63 14.22 34.23
CA HIS A 50 0.67 15.67 34.43
C HIS A 50 2.12 16.11 34.65
N LEU A 51 2.47 17.30 34.16
CA LEU A 51 3.81 17.85 34.34
C LEU A 51 4.20 17.94 35.82
N GLU A 52 3.28 18.37 36.68
CA GLU A 52 3.54 18.48 38.13
C GLU A 52 3.73 17.11 38.78
N CYS A 53 2.90 16.12 38.47
CA CYS A 53 3.11 14.76 38.99
C CYS A 53 4.48 14.20 38.56
N ALA A 54 4.92 14.51 37.35
CA ALA A 54 6.23 14.11 36.85
C ALA A 54 7.38 14.81 37.61
N ARG A 55 7.20 16.08 37.99
CA ARG A 55 8.15 16.83 38.83
C ARG A 55 8.21 16.29 40.25
N GLU A 56 7.07 16.03 40.86
CA GLU A 56 6.98 15.46 42.21
C GLU A 56 7.70 14.12 42.30
N GLU A 57 7.47 13.21 41.34
CA GLU A 57 8.16 11.91 41.25
C GLU A 57 9.69 12.08 41.13
N ALA A 58 10.14 13.15 40.47
CA ALA A 58 11.56 13.48 40.29
C ALA A 58 12.14 14.34 41.44
N GLY A 59 11.43 14.49 42.57
CA GLY A 59 11.92 15.25 43.73
C GLY A 59 11.78 16.77 43.58
N GLY A 60 10.79 17.24 42.82
CA GLY A 60 10.49 18.66 42.61
C GLY A 60 11.25 19.32 41.44
N VAL A 61 12.09 18.56 40.74
CA VAL A 61 12.77 19.02 39.51
C VAL A 61 12.14 18.41 38.27
N LEU A 62 12.49 18.93 37.09
CA LEU A 62 12.02 18.32 35.85
C LEU A 62 12.74 16.97 35.62
N PRO A 63 12.01 15.88 35.37
CA PRO A 63 12.62 14.59 35.04
C PRO A 63 13.39 14.63 33.72
N GLU A 64 14.39 13.75 33.60
CA GLU A 64 15.08 13.52 32.33
C GLU A 64 14.14 12.92 31.29
N ALA A 65 14.30 13.35 30.04
CA ALA A 65 13.47 12.85 28.95
C ALA A 65 13.75 11.36 28.68
N PRO A 66 12.71 10.51 28.58
CA PRO A 66 12.90 9.09 28.31
C PRO A 66 13.51 8.86 26.92
N VAL A 67 14.07 7.67 26.73
CA VAL A 67 14.69 7.27 25.45
C VAL A 67 13.74 7.44 24.28
N CYS A 68 14.22 8.04 23.19
CA CYS A 68 13.46 8.23 21.97
C CYS A 68 13.04 6.88 21.39
N LYS A 69 11.74 6.75 21.08
CA LYS A 69 11.17 5.58 20.44
C LYS A 69 11.87 5.27 19.11
N HIS A 70 12.16 6.28 18.31
CA HIS A 70 12.81 6.06 17.02
C HIS A 70 14.25 5.58 17.19
N TRP A 71 14.98 6.18 18.14
CA TRP A 71 16.33 5.75 18.51
C TRP A 71 16.35 4.30 19.00
N LYS A 72 15.50 3.96 19.97
CA LYS A 72 15.41 2.61 20.55
C LYS A 72 15.06 1.51 19.55
N PHE A 73 14.14 1.78 18.63
CA PHE A 73 13.59 0.73 17.75
C PHE A 73 14.14 0.74 16.33
N HIS A 74 14.79 1.82 15.90
CA HIS A 74 15.30 1.96 14.53
C HIS A 74 16.77 2.37 14.47
N GLY A 75 17.43 2.57 15.63
CA GLY A 75 18.83 3.03 15.70
C GLY A 75 19.06 4.43 15.14
N ARG A 76 17.98 5.17 14.81
CA ARG A 76 18.07 6.52 14.21
C ARG A 76 16.87 7.36 14.56
N CYS A 77 17.09 8.66 14.70
CA CYS A 77 16.04 9.66 14.87
C CYS A 77 16.27 10.82 13.89
N LEU A 78 15.25 11.17 13.12
CA LEU A 78 15.36 12.25 12.12
C LEU A 78 15.51 13.64 12.74
N TYR A 79 15.10 13.81 14.00
CA TYR A 79 15.25 15.07 14.73
C TYR A 79 16.68 15.28 15.27
N LYS A 80 17.53 14.23 15.29
CA LYS A 80 18.93 14.29 15.78
C LYS A 80 19.01 15.01 17.14
N GLU A 81 19.90 15.98 17.30
CA GLU A 81 20.09 16.80 18.50
C GLU A 81 18.87 17.68 18.86
N LYS A 82 17.92 17.89 17.94
CA LYS A 82 16.69 18.66 18.19
C LYS A 82 15.55 17.79 18.76
N CYS A 83 15.82 16.52 19.01
CA CYS A 83 14.84 15.60 19.58
C CYS A 83 14.65 15.91 21.06
N PHE A 84 13.40 16.05 21.49
CA PHE A 84 13.07 16.19 22.91
C PHE A 84 13.54 14.97 23.74
N PHE A 85 13.46 13.78 23.14
CA PHE A 85 13.77 12.53 23.81
C PHE A 85 15.26 12.20 23.74
N SER A 86 15.77 11.51 24.76
CA SER A 86 17.19 11.15 24.86
C SER A 86 17.62 10.12 23.81
N HIS A 87 18.87 10.27 23.33
CA HIS A 87 19.55 9.39 22.38
C HIS A 87 20.83 8.77 22.98
N PRO A 88 20.72 7.97 24.05
CA PRO A 88 21.88 7.34 24.68
C PRO A 88 22.67 6.42 23.71
N PRO A 89 24.02 6.48 23.70
CA PRO A 89 24.86 5.58 22.90
C PRO A 89 24.64 4.10 23.22
N GLU A 90 24.45 3.74 24.49
CA GLU A 90 24.27 2.35 24.93
C GLU A 90 23.03 1.68 24.31
N VAL A 91 21.98 2.46 24.03
CA VAL A 91 20.77 1.97 23.33
C VAL A 91 21.06 1.73 21.86
N LEU A 92 21.89 2.56 21.23
CA LEU A 92 22.31 2.37 19.84
C LEU A 92 23.19 1.12 19.71
N GLU A 93 24.11 0.91 20.64
CA GLU A 93 24.96 -0.29 20.69
C GLU A 93 24.12 -1.58 20.84
N GLU A 94 23.11 -1.57 21.72
CA GLU A 94 22.17 -2.69 21.84
C GLU A 94 21.40 -2.93 20.54
N TYR A 95 20.94 -1.87 19.88
CA TYR A 95 20.25 -1.98 18.59
C TYR A 95 21.15 -2.57 17.50
N ASN A 96 22.38 -2.07 17.38
CA ASN A 96 23.35 -2.52 16.38
C ASN A 96 23.73 -3.99 16.61
N ARG A 97 23.95 -4.40 17.86
CA ARG A 97 24.18 -5.82 18.21
C ARG A 97 23.04 -6.71 17.73
N LYS A 98 21.78 -6.30 17.96
CA LYS A 98 20.60 -7.02 17.47
C LYS A 98 20.48 -7.05 15.95
N GLN A 99 20.95 -6.02 15.24
CA GLN A 99 20.96 -6.04 13.77
C GLN A 99 22.04 -6.98 13.24
N ALA A 100 23.25 -6.95 13.80
CA ALA A 100 24.33 -7.86 13.45
C ALA A 100 23.91 -9.34 13.65
N GLU A 101 23.25 -9.66 14.77
CA GLU A 101 22.67 -10.99 15.01
C GLU A 101 21.64 -11.40 13.93
N ILE A 102 20.87 -10.45 13.37
CA ILE A 102 19.89 -10.74 12.30
C ILE A 102 20.59 -10.96 10.96
N GLU A 103 21.62 -10.17 10.67
CA GLU A 103 22.44 -10.28 9.46
C GLU A 103 23.20 -11.60 9.43
N GLU A 104 23.82 -12.00 10.55
CA GLU A 104 24.50 -13.29 10.71
C GLU A 104 23.54 -14.48 10.48
N ASN A 105 22.26 -14.31 10.82
CA ASN A 105 21.19 -15.29 10.57
C ASN A 105 20.56 -15.18 9.16
N GLY A 106 21.25 -14.57 8.19
CA GLY A 106 20.79 -14.45 6.80
C GLY A 106 19.58 -13.52 6.63
N GLY A 107 19.44 -12.50 7.47
CA GLY A 107 18.33 -11.54 7.42
C GLY A 107 17.00 -12.08 7.98
N ARG A 108 16.97 -13.32 8.48
CA ARG A 108 15.79 -13.92 9.11
C ARG A 108 15.58 -13.29 10.50
N LYS A 109 14.75 -12.25 10.58
CA LYS A 109 14.23 -11.73 11.88
C LYS A 109 13.70 -12.93 12.69
N ARG A 110 13.97 -12.96 14.02
CA ARG A 110 13.51 -14.04 14.93
C ARG A 110 12.06 -14.43 14.63
N ASN A 111 11.87 -15.70 14.23
CA ASN A 111 10.56 -16.30 14.05
C ASN A 111 9.69 -16.00 15.29
N ARG A 112 8.44 -15.58 15.10
CA ARG A 112 7.49 -15.28 16.18
C ARG A 112 6.95 -16.55 16.87
N GLY A 113 7.75 -17.61 16.89
CA GLY A 113 7.38 -18.98 17.18
C GLY A 113 7.19 -19.83 15.91
N PRO A 114 7.08 -21.15 16.06
CA PRO A 114 6.99 -22.10 14.94
C PRO A 114 5.88 -21.74 13.95
N GLY A 115 6.28 -21.52 12.69
CA GLY A 115 5.44 -21.19 11.53
C GLY A 115 4.56 -19.94 11.68
N LYS A 116 5.10 -18.89 12.32
CA LYS A 116 4.60 -17.53 12.21
C LYS A 116 5.55 -16.69 11.36
N ARG A 117 5.07 -16.23 10.19
CA ARG A 117 5.84 -15.35 9.29
C ARG A 117 6.34 -14.08 10.01
N ASN A 118 7.50 -13.60 9.58
CA ASN A 118 8.05 -12.33 10.02
C ASN A 118 7.10 -11.17 9.73
N LYS A 119 6.98 -10.22 10.67
CA LYS A 119 6.13 -9.04 10.51
C LYS A 119 6.84 -8.04 9.59
N VAL A 120 6.45 -7.99 8.33
CA VAL A 120 6.82 -6.91 7.40
C VAL A 120 6.09 -5.65 7.84
N GLN A 121 6.82 -4.54 8.03
CA GLN A 121 6.20 -3.26 8.37
C GLN A 121 5.72 -2.58 7.08
N ASN A 122 4.55 -2.99 6.59
CA ASN A 122 3.90 -2.48 5.37
C ASN A 122 3.33 -1.05 5.53
N TYR A 123 4.06 -0.13 6.17
CA TYR A 123 3.61 1.26 6.33
C TYR A 123 3.99 2.09 5.11
N SER A 124 3.09 3.00 4.73
CA SER A 124 3.34 4.07 3.75
C SER A 124 3.70 3.62 2.33
N ARG A 125 3.46 2.36 1.93
CA ARG A 125 3.73 1.86 0.57
C ARG A 125 3.04 2.72 -0.50
N ALA A 126 1.76 3.04 -0.29
CA ALA A 126 0.99 3.89 -1.20
C ALA A 126 1.63 5.28 -1.34
N PHE A 127 1.99 5.91 -0.22
CA PHE A 127 2.68 7.20 -0.21
C PHE A 127 4.03 7.15 -0.95
N VAL A 128 4.86 6.13 -0.69
CA VAL A 128 6.18 6.00 -1.34
C VAL A 128 6.03 5.76 -2.84
N PHE A 129 5.06 4.93 -3.23
CA PHE A 129 4.77 4.67 -4.63
C PHE A 129 4.23 5.93 -5.32
N ARG A 130 3.27 6.64 -4.74
CA ARG A 130 2.77 7.93 -5.25
C ARG A 130 3.90 8.95 -5.42
N ARG A 131 4.79 9.06 -4.42
CA ARG A 131 5.97 9.92 -4.51
C ARG A 131 6.82 9.53 -5.73
N PHE A 132 7.11 8.24 -5.90
CA PHE A 132 7.84 7.75 -7.06
C PHE A 132 7.14 8.14 -8.36
N LEU A 133 5.81 8.01 -8.46
CA LEU A 133 5.08 8.44 -9.67
C LEU A 133 5.28 9.94 -9.95
N ILE A 134 5.18 10.78 -8.93
CA ILE A 134 5.36 12.24 -9.07
C ILE A 134 6.81 12.58 -9.45
N ASP A 135 7.79 11.96 -8.79
CA ASP A 135 9.22 12.17 -9.04
C ASP A 135 9.61 11.70 -10.46
N SER A 136 9.01 10.61 -10.97
CA SER A 136 9.38 9.99 -12.25
C SER A 136 8.62 10.52 -13.46
N TYR A 137 7.35 10.88 -13.32
CA TYR A 137 6.51 11.31 -14.47
C TYR A 137 6.17 12.79 -14.44
N GLY A 138 6.30 13.45 -13.29
CA GLY A 138 5.87 14.83 -13.10
C GLY A 138 4.35 14.96 -12.94
N ILE A 139 3.95 15.96 -12.15
CA ILE A 139 2.54 16.12 -11.76
C ILE A 139 1.62 16.48 -12.93
N GLU A 140 2.09 17.30 -13.86
CA GLU A 140 1.28 17.76 -15.00
C GLU A 140 1.02 16.62 -15.99
N PHE A 141 1.99 15.73 -16.21
CA PHE A 141 1.78 14.54 -17.02
C PHE A 141 0.70 13.64 -16.42
N LEU A 142 0.77 13.38 -15.11
CA LEU A 142 -0.22 12.55 -14.41
C LEU A 142 -1.64 13.12 -14.50
N ARG A 143 -1.78 14.44 -14.60
CA ARG A 143 -3.07 15.14 -14.78
C ARG A 143 -3.63 15.07 -16.20
N GLY A 144 -2.83 14.64 -17.18
CA GLY A 144 -3.25 14.53 -18.57
C GLY A 144 -4.32 13.45 -18.78
N GLY A 145 -5.05 13.59 -19.88
CA GLY A 145 -6.08 12.64 -20.32
C GLY A 145 -7.13 12.36 -19.24
N SER A 146 -7.49 11.09 -19.09
CA SER A 146 -8.39 10.63 -18.04
C SER A 146 -7.72 10.53 -16.65
N GLY A 147 -6.42 10.79 -16.56
CA GLY A 147 -5.60 10.65 -15.36
C GLY A 147 -4.98 9.26 -15.20
N VAL A 148 -4.82 8.82 -13.95
CA VAL A 148 -4.12 7.57 -13.60
C VAL A 148 -5.08 6.41 -13.41
N VAL A 149 -4.82 5.28 -14.07
CA VAL A 149 -5.57 4.03 -13.87
C VAL A 149 -4.83 3.14 -12.86
N ASP A 150 -5.41 2.93 -11.68
CA ASP A 150 -4.88 2.07 -10.60
C ASP A 150 -5.50 0.69 -10.65
N VAL A 151 -4.77 -0.26 -11.23
CA VAL A 151 -5.25 -1.63 -11.46
C VAL A 151 -4.98 -2.51 -10.25
N ALA A 152 -6.03 -3.21 -9.80
CA ALA A 152 -6.06 -3.97 -8.56
C ALA A 152 -5.73 -3.12 -7.31
N GLY A 153 -6.10 -1.84 -7.33
CA GLY A 153 -5.83 -0.86 -6.26
C GLY A 153 -6.57 -1.15 -4.93
N GLY A 154 -7.46 -2.15 -4.94
CA GLY A 154 -8.12 -2.69 -3.76
C GLY A 154 -8.99 -1.67 -3.05
N LYS A 155 -8.51 -1.14 -1.92
CA LYS A 155 -9.27 -0.15 -1.16
C LYS A 155 -9.30 1.23 -1.82
N GLY A 156 -8.45 1.48 -2.82
CA GLY A 156 -8.32 2.76 -3.50
C GLY A 156 -7.39 3.78 -2.82
N GLU A 157 -6.36 3.34 -2.08
CA GLU A 157 -5.46 4.27 -1.36
C GLU A 157 -4.66 5.17 -2.32
N ILE A 158 -4.11 4.61 -3.42
CA ILE A 158 -3.35 5.38 -4.41
C ILE A 158 -4.26 6.37 -5.13
N GLY A 159 -5.39 5.91 -5.66
CA GLY A 159 -6.36 6.79 -6.34
C GLY A 159 -6.87 7.92 -5.44
N PHE A 160 -7.20 7.62 -4.18
CA PHE A 160 -7.61 8.64 -3.22
C PHE A 160 -6.51 9.67 -2.95
N GLU A 161 -5.27 9.20 -2.77
CA GLU A 161 -4.14 10.08 -2.49
C GLU A 161 -3.75 10.95 -3.69
N LEU A 162 -3.77 10.42 -4.91
CA LEU A 162 -3.52 11.18 -6.14
C LEU A 162 -4.57 12.26 -6.36
N LYS A 163 -5.86 11.92 -6.21
CA LYS A 163 -6.94 12.89 -6.40
C LYS A 163 -6.92 14.01 -5.37
N ASN A 164 -6.89 13.65 -4.09
CA ASN A 164 -7.12 14.61 -3.01
C ASN A 164 -5.88 15.37 -2.56
N LEU A 165 -4.68 14.82 -2.78
CA LEU A 165 -3.44 15.45 -2.32
C LEU A 165 -2.68 16.08 -3.49
N ASN A 166 -3.00 15.67 -4.71
CA ASN A 166 -2.27 16.07 -5.90
C ASN A 166 -3.14 16.61 -7.04
N GLY A 167 -4.47 16.51 -6.96
CA GLY A 167 -5.37 16.98 -8.01
C GLY A 167 -5.18 16.20 -9.30
N VAL A 168 -4.83 14.92 -9.19
CA VAL A 168 -4.69 13.98 -10.30
C VAL A 168 -5.92 13.09 -10.32
N GLU A 169 -6.71 13.15 -11.40
CA GLU A 169 -7.82 12.22 -11.56
C GLU A 169 -7.31 10.78 -11.56
N ALA A 170 -8.05 9.91 -10.89
CA ALA A 170 -7.66 8.52 -10.74
C ALA A 170 -8.87 7.60 -10.82
N THR A 171 -8.69 6.50 -11.55
CA THR A 171 -9.69 5.44 -11.69
C THR A 171 -9.14 4.13 -11.17
N ASN A 172 -9.75 3.59 -10.11
CA ASN A 172 -9.44 2.26 -9.62
C ASN A 172 -10.12 1.23 -10.53
N VAL A 173 -9.39 0.20 -10.97
CA VAL A 173 -9.97 -0.95 -11.66
C VAL A 173 -9.76 -2.17 -10.78
N ASP A 174 -10.80 -2.54 -10.04
CA ASP A 174 -10.75 -3.68 -9.15
C ASP A 174 -12.16 -4.28 -9.00
N PRO A 175 -12.32 -5.60 -9.07
CA PRO A 175 -13.61 -6.24 -8.81
C PRO A 175 -14.12 -6.02 -7.36
N ARG A 176 -13.23 -5.70 -6.40
CA ARG A 176 -13.59 -5.39 -5.02
C ARG A 176 -14.14 -3.97 -4.91
N PRO A 177 -15.18 -3.75 -4.10
CA PRO A 177 -15.58 -2.39 -3.75
C PRO A 177 -14.46 -1.67 -3.00
N MET A 178 -14.32 -0.37 -3.28
CA MET A 178 -13.38 0.47 -2.53
C MET A 178 -13.85 0.68 -1.08
N ASP A 179 -12.91 0.98 -0.18
CA ASP A 179 -13.20 1.34 1.21
C ASP A 179 -12.31 2.51 1.62
N LEU A 180 -12.84 3.72 1.38
CA LEU A 180 -12.11 4.98 1.53
C LEU A 180 -12.17 5.55 2.95
N ARG A 181 -12.98 4.99 3.86
CA ARG A 181 -13.23 5.53 5.21
C ARG A 181 -11.95 5.82 5.98
N LYS A 182 -10.96 4.93 5.86
CA LYS A 182 -9.65 5.10 6.49
C LYS A 182 -8.89 6.32 5.93
N PHE A 183 -8.97 6.56 4.63
CA PHE A 183 -8.22 7.60 3.94
C PHE A 183 -8.88 8.96 4.11
N VAL A 184 -10.21 9.02 4.05
CA VAL A 184 -11.01 10.19 4.45
C VAL A 184 -10.66 10.59 5.88
N LYS A 185 -10.65 9.64 6.83
CA LYS A 185 -10.23 9.93 8.21
C LYS A 185 -8.78 10.40 8.33
N LYS A 186 -7.86 9.88 7.50
CA LYS A 186 -6.47 10.39 7.46
C LYS A 186 -6.44 11.84 6.96
N TYR A 187 -7.27 12.17 5.98
CA TYR A 187 -7.41 13.50 5.39
C TYR A 187 -7.96 14.51 6.40
N GLU A 188 -9.12 14.23 7.01
CA GLU A 188 -9.76 15.06 8.05
C GLU A 188 -8.83 15.31 9.24
N TRP A 189 -8.03 14.31 9.61
CA TRP A 189 -7.08 14.41 10.71
C TRP A 189 -5.74 15.06 10.33
N ASP A 190 -5.62 15.62 9.13
CA ASP A 190 -4.42 16.29 8.65
C ASP A 190 -3.18 15.38 8.66
N ILE A 191 -3.35 14.06 8.63
CA ILE A 191 -2.24 13.09 8.77
C ILE A 191 -1.23 13.26 7.64
N TYR A 192 -1.70 13.60 6.44
CA TYR A 192 -0.87 13.76 5.25
C TYR A 192 0.08 14.95 5.33
N ASN A 193 -0.29 16.02 6.05
CA ASN A 193 0.47 17.28 6.12
C ASN A 193 1.33 17.42 7.39
N ARG A 194 1.19 16.49 8.35
CA ARG A 194 1.91 16.53 9.64
C ARG A 194 3.42 16.48 9.53
N ASN A 195 3.96 15.89 8.47
CA ASN A 195 5.40 15.79 8.27
C ASN A 195 5.86 16.87 7.28
N PRO A 196 6.62 17.89 7.74
CA PRO A 196 7.08 18.99 6.89
C PRO A 196 7.85 18.53 5.64
N LEU A 197 8.59 17.42 5.73
CA LEU A 197 9.37 16.89 4.60
C LEU A 197 8.48 16.44 3.42
N TRP A 198 7.24 16.06 3.71
CA TRP A 198 6.33 15.49 2.73
C TRP A 198 5.42 16.53 2.10
N ARG A 199 5.30 17.73 2.69
CA ARG A 199 4.41 18.81 2.22
C ARG A 199 4.63 19.18 0.77
N LYS A 200 5.88 19.14 0.30
CA LYS A 200 6.22 19.40 -1.12
C LYS A 200 5.56 18.43 -2.11
N TYR A 201 5.14 17.25 -1.65
CA TYR A 201 4.41 16.25 -2.44
C TYR A 201 2.90 16.35 -2.28
N GLN A 202 2.38 17.37 -1.59
CA GLN A 202 0.95 17.65 -1.47
C GLN A 202 0.67 18.92 -2.29
N THR A 203 0.49 18.77 -3.60
CA THR A 203 0.40 19.90 -4.53
C THR A 203 -0.94 20.63 -4.47
N THR A 204 -2.00 19.98 -3.98
CA THR A 204 -3.36 20.56 -3.91
C THR A 204 -4.06 20.31 -2.58
N TYR A 205 -3.36 19.79 -1.57
CA TYR A 205 -3.99 19.49 -0.28
C TYR A 205 -4.43 20.79 0.41
N ASP A 206 -5.71 20.87 0.73
CA ASP A 206 -6.25 21.91 1.60
C ASP A 206 -7.06 21.27 2.72
N LYS A 207 -6.63 21.48 3.97
CA LYS A 207 -7.29 20.96 5.17
C LYS A 207 -8.75 21.42 5.27
N GLY A 208 -9.09 22.58 4.71
CA GLY A 208 -10.44 23.12 4.69
C GLY A 208 -11.34 22.52 3.61
N SER A 209 -10.78 21.79 2.63
CA SER A 209 -11.53 21.22 1.52
C SER A 209 -12.09 19.84 1.84
N GLU A 210 -13.22 19.49 1.21
CA GLU A 210 -13.79 18.16 1.32
C GLU A 210 -13.08 17.19 0.36
N PRO A 211 -12.69 15.98 0.81
CA PRO A 211 -12.07 15.01 -0.07
C PRO A 211 -13.11 14.46 -1.06
N SER A 212 -12.72 14.39 -2.32
CA SER A 212 -13.47 13.75 -3.40
C SER A 212 -13.06 12.29 -3.57
N GLN A 213 -13.92 11.51 -4.24
CA GLN A 213 -13.69 10.07 -4.42
C GLN A 213 -13.04 9.81 -5.80
N PRO A 214 -12.09 8.86 -5.89
CA PRO A 214 -11.63 8.36 -7.19
C PRO A 214 -12.76 7.61 -7.89
N ARG A 215 -12.71 7.54 -9.22
CA ARG A 215 -13.65 6.75 -10.02
C ARG A 215 -13.36 5.26 -9.84
N HIS A 216 -14.36 4.41 -10.04
CA HIS A 216 -14.21 2.96 -9.90
C HIS A 216 -14.83 2.21 -11.06
N ILE A 217 -14.01 1.46 -11.79
CA ILE A 217 -14.48 0.42 -12.70
C ILE A 217 -14.46 -0.90 -11.93
N ARG A 218 -15.63 -1.42 -11.56
CA ARG A 218 -15.74 -2.66 -10.80
C ARG A 218 -15.67 -3.89 -11.72
N ALA A 219 -14.51 -4.10 -12.32
CA ALA A 219 -14.26 -5.17 -13.29
C ALA A 219 -12.90 -5.85 -13.04
N PHE A 220 -12.71 -7.04 -13.62
CA PHE A 220 -11.37 -7.60 -13.79
C PHE A 220 -10.66 -6.92 -14.95
N PHE A 221 -9.34 -6.80 -14.82
CA PHE A 221 -8.47 -6.27 -15.85
C PHE A 221 -8.07 -7.37 -16.83
N ASP A 222 -9.05 -7.86 -17.59
CA ASP A 222 -8.93 -9.07 -18.43
C ASP A 222 -8.76 -8.75 -19.93
N PRO A 223 -8.26 -9.70 -20.74
CA PRO A 223 -7.86 -9.46 -22.13
C PRO A 223 -8.91 -8.75 -22.99
N PRO A 224 -10.20 -9.14 -23.03
CA PRO A 224 -11.16 -8.44 -23.89
C PRO A 224 -11.23 -6.94 -23.60
N LEU A 225 -11.32 -6.57 -22.32
CA LEU A 225 -11.35 -5.17 -21.89
C LEU A 225 -10.06 -4.44 -22.27
N THR A 226 -8.89 -5.03 -21.97
CA THR A 226 -7.60 -4.39 -22.24
C THR A 226 -7.31 -4.29 -23.73
N ASP A 227 -7.68 -5.29 -24.52
CA ASP A 227 -7.40 -5.36 -25.95
C ASP A 227 -8.25 -4.32 -26.70
N TRP A 228 -9.52 -4.17 -26.35
CA TRP A 228 -10.38 -3.11 -26.87
C TRP A 228 -9.86 -1.72 -26.51
N ALA A 229 -9.54 -1.49 -25.23
CA ALA A 229 -9.02 -0.20 -24.79
C ALA A 229 -7.67 0.14 -25.48
N ALA A 230 -6.80 -0.85 -25.69
CA ALA A 230 -5.53 -0.65 -26.40
C ALA A 230 -5.72 -0.38 -27.90
N ALA A 231 -6.72 -1.01 -28.53
CA ALA A 231 -7.07 -0.71 -29.93
C ALA A 231 -7.59 0.72 -30.10
N ILE A 232 -8.40 1.20 -29.15
CA ILE A 232 -8.90 2.57 -29.11
C ILE A 232 -7.77 3.56 -28.84
N ALA A 233 -6.89 3.29 -27.88
CA ALA A 233 -5.74 4.15 -27.57
C ALA A 233 -4.77 4.34 -28.75
N ARG A 234 -4.75 3.39 -29.69
CA ARG A 234 -3.94 3.46 -30.92
C ARG A 234 -4.71 4.01 -32.13
N ASP A 235 -5.93 4.50 -31.93
CA ASP A 235 -6.84 4.96 -32.99
C ASP A 235 -7.12 3.91 -34.08
N THR A 236 -6.94 2.62 -33.76
CA THR A 236 -7.24 1.51 -34.69
C THR A 236 -8.72 1.11 -34.67
N GLU A 237 -9.40 1.44 -33.58
CA GLU A 237 -10.83 1.27 -33.38
C GLU A 237 -11.38 2.54 -32.71
N SER A 238 -12.68 2.79 -32.86
CA SER A 238 -13.37 3.83 -32.08
C SER A 238 -14.19 3.19 -30.98
N VAL A 239 -14.41 3.93 -29.89
CA VAL A 239 -15.30 3.51 -28.79
C VAL A 239 -16.66 3.07 -29.35
N SER A 240 -17.24 3.88 -30.24
CA SER A 240 -18.52 3.58 -30.91
C SER A 240 -18.48 2.32 -31.76
N SER A 241 -17.36 2.02 -32.42
CA SER A 241 -17.20 0.78 -33.21
C SER A 241 -17.30 -0.43 -32.28
N VAL A 242 -16.52 -0.43 -31.20
CA VAL A 242 -16.45 -1.53 -30.24
C VAL A 242 -17.77 -1.70 -29.48
N SER A 243 -18.38 -0.60 -29.05
CA SER A 243 -19.62 -0.60 -28.26
C SER A 243 -20.87 -0.91 -29.10
N SER A 244 -20.86 -0.65 -30.41
CA SER A 244 -21.96 -1.01 -31.30
C SER A 244 -22.17 -2.53 -31.44
N VAL A 245 -21.12 -3.32 -31.15
CA VAL A 245 -21.19 -4.77 -31.18
C VAL A 245 -21.94 -5.28 -29.95
N ALA A 246 -23.19 -5.70 -30.16
CA ALA A 246 -24.07 -6.18 -29.09
C ALA A 246 -23.46 -7.29 -28.22
N ALA A 247 -22.62 -8.15 -28.81
CA ALA A 247 -21.90 -9.20 -28.07
C ALA A 247 -20.88 -8.62 -27.07
N ASN A 248 -20.18 -7.54 -27.41
CA ASN A 248 -19.20 -6.89 -26.53
C ASN A 248 -19.89 -6.22 -25.34
N VAL A 249 -21.00 -5.52 -25.60
CA VAL A 249 -21.84 -4.92 -24.54
C VAL A 249 -22.43 -6.01 -23.64
N GLY A 250 -22.88 -7.12 -24.23
CA GLY A 250 -23.35 -8.29 -23.49
C GLY A 250 -22.28 -8.85 -22.56
N TRP A 251 -21.07 -9.08 -23.09
CA TRP A 251 -19.91 -9.52 -22.31
C TRP A 251 -19.59 -8.55 -21.17
N TRP A 252 -19.58 -7.24 -21.42
CA TRP A 252 -19.30 -6.23 -20.40
C TRP A 252 -20.27 -6.29 -19.22
N ARG A 253 -21.58 -6.40 -19.51
CA ARG A 253 -22.61 -6.52 -18.48
C ARG A 253 -22.40 -7.76 -17.63
N GLU A 254 -22.19 -8.92 -18.26
CA GLU A 254 -21.92 -10.18 -17.57
C GLU A 254 -20.65 -10.11 -16.72
N HIS A 255 -19.61 -9.43 -17.22
CA HIS A 255 -18.34 -9.25 -16.55
C HIS A 255 -18.45 -8.38 -15.30
N LEU A 256 -19.15 -7.24 -15.39
CA LEU A 256 -19.47 -6.40 -14.22
C LEU A 256 -20.28 -7.17 -13.19
N ASP A 257 -21.27 -7.93 -13.64
CA ASP A 257 -22.11 -8.75 -12.79
C ASP A 257 -21.30 -9.83 -12.06
N LYS A 258 -20.37 -10.47 -12.76
CA LYS A 258 -19.42 -11.42 -12.17
C LYS A 258 -18.57 -10.74 -11.10
N ALA A 259 -17.94 -9.61 -11.42
CA ALA A 259 -17.15 -8.83 -10.47
C ALA A 259 -17.99 -8.35 -9.26
N LYS A 260 -19.28 -8.08 -9.46
CA LYS A 260 -20.21 -7.69 -8.40
C LYS A 260 -20.52 -8.83 -7.43
N ARG A 261 -20.64 -10.06 -7.92
CA ARG A 261 -20.95 -11.27 -7.14
C ARG A 261 -19.75 -11.92 -6.47
N ILE A 262 -18.54 -11.63 -6.95
CA ILE A 262 -17.31 -12.30 -6.56
C ILE A 262 -17.02 -12.18 -5.04
N LYS A 263 -16.81 -13.30 -4.34
CA LYS A 263 -16.62 -13.35 -2.88
C LYS A 263 -15.18 -13.61 -2.44
N TRP A 264 -14.60 -12.67 -1.72
CA TRP A 264 -13.19 -12.70 -1.38
C TRP A 264 -12.91 -13.52 -0.12
N ILE A 265 -11.94 -14.44 -0.24
CA ILE A 265 -11.40 -15.26 0.84
C ILE A 265 -9.93 -14.94 1.05
N ARG A 266 -9.34 -15.49 2.11
CA ARG A 266 -7.95 -15.19 2.51
C ARG A 266 -6.90 -15.60 1.45
N GLN A 267 -7.24 -16.49 0.52
CA GLN A 267 -6.37 -16.98 -0.54
C GLN A 267 -6.66 -16.34 -1.92
N GLY A 268 -7.59 -15.38 -2.02
CA GLY A 268 -8.04 -14.81 -3.28
C GLY A 268 -9.56 -14.80 -3.38
N HIS A 269 -10.13 -15.31 -4.45
CA HIS A 269 -11.58 -15.45 -4.64
C HIS A 269 -12.06 -16.92 -4.46
N GLU A 270 -13.33 -17.15 -4.15
CA GLU A 270 -13.98 -18.49 -4.10
C GLU A 270 -13.80 -19.34 -5.38
N GLU A 271 -14.00 -18.82 -6.60
CA GLU A 271 -13.73 -19.58 -7.86
C GLU A 271 -12.26 -20.00 -8.00
N PHE A 272 -11.33 -19.23 -7.40
CA PHE A 272 -9.92 -19.63 -7.34
C PHE A 272 -9.71 -20.83 -6.41
N CYS A 273 -10.49 -20.90 -5.32
CA CYS A 273 -10.49 -22.09 -4.46
C CYS A 273 -11.09 -23.31 -5.17
N GLU A 274 -12.11 -23.16 -6.00
CA GLU A 274 -12.72 -24.26 -6.76
C GLU A 274 -11.75 -24.86 -7.79
N LEU A 275 -11.04 -24.03 -8.56
CA LEU A 275 -9.97 -24.48 -9.46
C LEU A 275 -8.82 -25.18 -8.70
N SER A 276 -8.56 -24.76 -7.45
CA SER A 276 -7.55 -25.39 -6.58
C SER A 276 -8.05 -26.66 -5.87
N SER A 277 -9.36 -26.89 -5.79
CA SER A 277 -9.97 -28.02 -5.06
C SER A 277 -9.99 -29.34 -5.82
N ASN A 278 -9.73 -29.30 -7.15
CA ASN A 278 -9.43 -30.49 -7.96
C ASN A 278 -7.97 -30.95 -7.84
N PHE A 279 -7.15 -30.26 -7.04
CA PHE A 279 -5.76 -30.61 -6.82
C PHE A 279 -5.59 -31.24 -5.44
N THR A 280 -4.95 -32.41 -5.41
CA THR A 280 -4.55 -33.08 -4.16
C THR A 280 -3.74 -32.10 -3.31
N THR A 281 -3.95 -32.18 -1.99
CA THR A 281 -3.37 -31.30 -0.96
C THR A 281 -1.84 -31.25 -0.91
N ASP A 282 -1.15 -31.95 -1.80
CA ASP A 282 0.30 -32.13 -1.82
C ASP A 282 1.03 -31.29 -2.89
N GLU A 283 0.32 -30.61 -3.81
CA GLU A 283 1.00 -30.06 -5.00
C GLU A 283 0.99 -28.53 -5.13
N VAL A 284 0.64 -27.76 -4.10
CA VAL A 284 1.12 -26.36 -4.03
C VAL A 284 2.63 -26.43 -3.87
N SER A 285 3.38 -26.26 -4.97
CA SER A 285 4.84 -26.12 -4.94
C SER A 285 5.23 -25.16 -3.81
N THR A 286 5.69 -25.80 -2.74
CA THR A 286 6.32 -25.26 -1.57
C THR A 286 7.82 -25.38 -1.76
N ASP A 287 8.33 -24.94 -2.92
CA ASP A 287 9.77 -24.77 -3.12
C ASP A 287 10.26 -23.49 -2.41
N ASP A 288 9.90 -23.39 -1.14
CA ASP A 288 10.58 -22.63 -0.12
C ASP A 288 11.37 -23.67 0.68
N PRO A 289 12.73 -23.71 0.59
CA PRO A 289 13.55 -24.76 1.21
C PRO A 289 13.51 -24.78 2.75
N ASP A 290 12.62 -24.01 3.39
CA ASP A 290 12.38 -23.98 4.83
C ASP A 290 11.11 -24.75 5.27
N LEU A 291 10.49 -25.57 4.39
CA LEU A 291 9.27 -26.34 4.69
C LEU A 291 9.48 -27.83 5.03
N THR A 292 10.66 -28.20 5.51
CA THR A 292 10.80 -29.50 6.20
C THR A 292 10.35 -29.36 7.66
N GLY A 293 9.18 -29.93 7.99
CA GLY A 293 8.82 -30.19 9.40
C GLY A 293 7.45 -29.76 9.90
N ARG A 294 6.42 -29.64 9.05
CA ARG A 294 5.02 -29.51 9.54
C ARG A 294 4.18 -30.73 9.17
N LYS A 295 4.01 -31.63 10.15
CA LYS A 295 2.92 -32.60 10.15
C LYS A 295 1.60 -31.85 9.99
N THR A 296 0.81 -32.31 9.03
CA THR A 296 -0.54 -31.90 8.68
C THR A 296 -1.44 -31.94 9.93
N ALA A 297 -1.93 -30.77 10.33
CA ALA A 297 -3.11 -30.66 11.18
C ALA A 297 -4.16 -29.87 10.39
N THR A 298 -4.95 -30.59 9.62
CA THR A 298 -6.20 -30.17 9.01
C THR A 298 -7.10 -29.59 10.09
N LYS A 299 -7.23 -28.25 10.16
CA LYS A 299 -8.37 -27.62 10.83
C LYS A 299 -9.39 -27.25 9.77
N PRO A 300 -10.56 -27.90 9.71
CA PRO A 300 -11.67 -27.46 8.88
C PRO A 300 -12.23 -26.17 9.49
N GLY A 301 -12.34 -25.12 8.70
CA GLY A 301 -12.84 -23.83 9.15
C GLY A 301 -12.16 -22.68 8.42
N ALA A 302 -12.55 -22.45 7.18
CA ALA A 302 -12.27 -21.20 6.49
C ALA A 302 -12.79 -20.04 7.36
N VAL A 303 -11.88 -19.25 7.90
CA VAL A 303 -12.24 -18.03 8.64
C VAL A 303 -12.82 -17.06 7.61
N LYS A 304 -14.15 -16.94 7.59
CA LYS A 304 -14.90 -16.03 6.72
C LYS A 304 -14.31 -14.61 6.81
N PHE A 305 -14.08 -13.99 5.66
CA PHE A 305 -13.82 -12.56 5.62
C PHE A 305 -15.05 -11.85 6.21
N LYS A 306 -14.85 -11.07 7.27
CA LYS A 306 -15.96 -10.36 7.90
C LYS A 306 -16.32 -9.20 6.99
N GLU A 307 -17.45 -9.31 6.28
CA GLU A 307 -18.00 -8.19 5.53
C GLU A 307 -18.03 -6.95 6.45
N PRO A 308 -17.65 -5.77 5.94
CA PRO A 308 -17.72 -4.56 6.74
C PRO A 308 -19.16 -4.37 7.23
N ALA A 309 -19.31 -4.03 8.51
CA ALA A 309 -20.61 -3.91 9.19
C ALA A 309 -21.53 -2.80 8.64
N SER A 310 -21.07 -2.06 7.62
CA SER A 310 -21.80 -1.05 6.87
C SER A 310 -21.42 -1.19 5.39
N PRO A 311 -22.37 -0.97 4.46
CA PRO A 311 -22.05 -0.93 3.04
C PRO A 311 -20.91 0.07 2.79
N PRO A 312 -20.03 -0.20 1.82
CA PRO A 312 -19.05 0.79 1.40
C PRO A 312 -19.77 2.10 1.04
N PRO A 313 -19.17 3.27 1.32
CA PRO A 313 -19.77 4.55 0.96
C PRO A 313 -20.04 4.59 -0.55
N ASP A 314 -21.07 5.34 -0.96
CA ASP A 314 -21.36 5.56 -2.39
C ASP A 314 -20.13 6.21 -3.04
N TYR A 315 -19.49 5.48 -3.95
CA TYR A 315 -18.40 5.95 -4.79
C TYR A 315 -18.87 6.02 -6.24
N GLU A 316 -18.22 6.86 -7.04
CA GLU A 316 -18.52 7.02 -8.46
C GLU A 316 -18.16 5.73 -9.22
N SER A 317 -19.16 4.89 -9.47
CA SER A 317 -19.02 3.65 -10.25
C SER A 317 -19.18 3.94 -11.74
N ILE A 318 -18.19 3.55 -12.53
CA ILE A 318 -18.28 3.53 -13.99
C ILE A 318 -18.78 2.14 -14.39
N ASP A 319 -20.09 2.06 -14.62
CA ASP A 319 -20.75 0.85 -15.09
C ASP A 319 -21.01 0.90 -16.61
N ASP A 320 -20.93 2.09 -17.21
CA ASP A 320 -21.09 2.28 -18.64
C ASP A 320 -19.86 1.80 -19.41
N PHE A 321 -20.10 1.05 -20.51
CA PHE A 321 -19.04 0.39 -21.26
C PHE A 321 -18.18 1.38 -22.04
N GLU A 322 -18.82 2.37 -22.67
CA GLU A 322 -18.13 3.38 -23.49
C GLU A 322 -17.23 4.23 -22.59
N THR A 323 -17.79 4.73 -21.49
CA THR A 323 -17.04 5.50 -20.47
C THR A 323 -15.87 4.70 -19.91
N ALA A 324 -16.05 3.39 -19.65
CA ALA A 324 -14.96 2.54 -19.17
C ALA A 324 -13.82 2.42 -20.20
N LEU A 325 -14.14 2.23 -21.48
CA LEU A 325 -13.16 2.16 -22.56
C LEU A 325 -12.44 3.50 -22.77
N GLU A 326 -13.18 4.61 -22.76
CA GLU A 326 -12.62 5.96 -22.88
C GLU A 326 -11.61 6.25 -21.76
N VAL A 327 -11.99 5.97 -20.52
CA VAL A 327 -11.10 6.18 -19.37
C VAL A 327 -9.83 5.34 -19.49
N LEU A 328 -9.92 4.08 -19.91
CA LEU A 328 -8.75 3.22 -20.08
C LEU A 328 -7.86 3.66 -21.24
N ALA A 329 -8.45 4.04 -22.37
CA ALA A 329 -7.73 4.44 -23.57
C ALA A 329 -7.04 5.81 -23.41
N ASP A 330 -7.72 6.77 -22.76
CA ASP A 330 -7.23 8.13 -22.55
C ASP A 330 -6.39 8.27 -21.27
N ALA A 331 -6.10 7.19 -20.55
CA ALA A 331 -5.25 7.24 -19.36
C ALA A 331 -3.87 7.85 -19.68
N SER A 332 -3.35 8.69 -18.77
CA SER A 332 -1.98 9.20 -18.85
C SER A 332 -0.97 8.16 -18.38
N LEU A 333 -1.33 7.38 -17.34
CA LEU A 333 -0.47 6.36 -16.75
C LEU A 333 -1.29 5.19 -16.22
N VAL A 334 -0.80 3.97 -16.44
CA VAL A 334 -1.37 2.75 -15.85
C VAL A 334 -0.48 2.26 -14.71
N VAL A 335 -1.04 2.03 -13.53
CA VAL A 335 -0.25 1.67 -12.35
C VAL A 335 -0.78 0.45 -11.62
N GLY A 336 0.11 -0.18 -10.83
CA GLY A 336 -0.27 -1.30 -9.98
C GLY A 336 0.67 -1.52 -8.80
N LEU A 337 0.19 -1.28 -7.58
CA LEU A 337 0.98 -1.50 -6.35
C LEU A 337 0.61 -2.85 -5.72
N HIS A 338 1.46 -3.86 -5.91
CA HIS A 338 1.21 -5.24 -5.47
C HIS A 338 -0.07 -5.81 -6.11
N SER A 339 -0.23 -5.57 -7.41
CA SER A 339 -1.40 -5.94 -8.22
C SER A 339 -1.52 -7.43 -8.56
N ASP A 340 -0.92 -8.29 -7.72
CA ASP A 340 -1.02 -9.75 -7.78
C ASP A 340 -1.04 -10.30 -9.23
N GLN A 341 -2.14 -10.95 -9.63
CA GLN A 341 -2.30 -11.62 -10.93
C GLN A 341 -2.39 -10.64 -12.13
N ALA A 342 -2.77 -9.38 -11.89
CA ALA A 342 -2.92 -8.38 -12.94
C ALA A 342 -1.59 -7.73 -13.36
N THR A 343 -0.51 -7.95 -12.59
CA THR A 343 0.79 -7.27 -12.79
C THR A 343 1.30 -7.36 -14.23
N GLU A 344 1.32 -8.56 -14.82
CA GLU A 344 1.75 -8.75 -16.21
C GLU A 344 0.80 -8.06 -17.20
N ARG A 345 -0.52 -8.21 -16.97
CA ARG A 345 -1.54 -7.65 -17.85
C ARG A 345 -1.51 -6.12 -17.90
N ILE A 346 -1.14 -5.46 -16.80
CA ILE A 346 -0.88 -4.01 -16.77
C ILE A 346 0.25 -3.64 -17.74
N VAL A 347 1.35 -4.40 -17.71
CA VAL A 347 2.50 -4.17 -18.60
C VAL A 347 2.10 -4.40 -20.05
N ASP A 348 1.44 -5.53 -20.35
CA ASP A 348 1.02 -5.87 -21.72
C ASP A 348 0.05 -4.84 -22.29
N PHE A 349 -0.95 -4.44 -21.50
CA PHE A 349 -1.91 -3.40 -21.90
C PHE A 349 -1.20 -2.07 -22.18
N ALA A 350 -0.35 -1.60 -21.26
CA ALA A 350 0.31 -0.31 -21.41
C ALA A 350 1.22 -0.27 -22.65
N LEU A 351 1.99 -1.35 -22.89
CA LEU A 351 2.80 -1.49 -24.10
C LEU A 351 1.93 -1.52 -25.37
N ALA A 352 0.82 -2.28 -25.35
CA ALA A 352 -0.09 -2.36 -26.49
C ALA A 352 -0.80 -1.02 -26.77
N ALA A 353 -1.14 -0.26 -25.73
CA ALA A 353 -1.79 1.05 -25.82
C ALA A 353 -0.80 2.21 -26.09
N GLY A 354 0.51 1.95 -26.09
CA GLY A 354 1.54 3.00 -26.22
C GLY A 354 1.60 3.95 -25.03
N LYS A 355 1.22 3.49 -23.83
CA LYS A 355 1.16 4.28 -22.60
C LYS A 355 2.30 3.93 -21.64
N PRO A 356 2.82 4.87 -20.85
CA PRO A 356 3.73 4.53 -19.77
C PRO A 356 3.00 3.74 -18.67
N PHE A 357 3.78 3.03 -17.85
CA PHE A 357 3.25 2.30 -16.71
C PHE A 357 4.22 2.26 -15.54
N ALA A 358 3.71 2.00 -14.34
CA ALA A 358 4.52 1.65 -13.18
C ALA A 358 3.85 0.56 -12.35
N VAL A 359 4.55 -0.55 -12.12
CA VAL A 359 4.05 -1.65 -11.28
C VAL A 359 5.05 -2.01 -10.20
N VAL A 360 4.56 -2.49 -9.06
CA VAL A 360 5.37 -3.12 -8.01
C VAL A 360 4.91 -4.57 -7.89
N PRO A 361 5.62 -5.53 -8.53
CA PRO A 361 5.27 -6.93 -8.44
C PRO A 361 5.46 -7.47 -7.01
N CYS A 362 4.66 -8.47 -6.61
CA CYS A 362 4.73 -9.11 -5.29
C CYS A 362 4.80 -10.64 -5.34
N CYS A 363 4.02 -11.26 -6.21
CA CYS A 363 3.78 -12.69 -6.28
C CYS A 363 3.93 -13.17 -7.72
N VAL A 364 4.58 -14.32 -7.92
CA VAL A 364 4.87 -14.88 -9.26
C VAL A 364 3.66 -15.59 -9.86
N TYR A 365 2.84 -16.23 -9.03
CA TYR A 365 1.67 -17.02 -9.48
C TYR A 365 2.01 -18.06 -10.57
N GLN A 366 3.16 -18.75 -10.46
CA GLN A 366 3.64 -19.74 -11.43
C GLN A 366 2.54 -20.73 -11.86
N LYS A 367 1.72 -21.22 -10.92
CA LYS A 367 0.62 -22.14 -11.23
C LYS A 367 -0.50 -21.56 -12.09
N CYS A 368 -0.77 -20.26 -11.96
CA CYS A 368 -1.75 -19.56 -12.78
C CYS A 368 -1.18 -19.16 -14.13
N PHE A 369 0.14 -19.09 -14.24
CA PHE A 369 0.86 -18.66 -15.42
C PHE A 369 2.02 -19.62 -15.74
N PRO A 370 1.72 -20.92 -15.95
CA PRO A 370 2.75 -21.96 -16.10
C PRO A 370 3.56 -21.79 -17.39
N ASP A 371 3.05 -21.02 -18.34
CA ASP A 371 3.67 -20.80 -19.65
C ASP A 371 4.66 -19.63 -19.67
N ARG A 372 4.80 -18.89 -18.55
CA ARG A 372 5.78 -17.79 -18.47
C ARG A 372 7.19 -18.32 -18.58
N LYS A 373 7.90 -17.82 -19.59
CA LYS A 373 9.30 -18.18 -19.88
C LYS A 373 10.16 -16.94 -20.04
N LEU A 374 11.35 -16.98 -19.44
CA LEU A 374 12.43 -16.04 -19.70
C LEU A 374 12.93 -16.16 -21.14
N PRO A 375 13.68 -15.16 -21.66
CA PRO A 375 14.23 -15.21 -23.02
C PRO A 375 15.13 -16.41 -23.32
N ASP A 376 15.75 -17.00 -22.29
CA ASP A 376 16.56 -18.21 -22.38
C ASP A 376 15.74 -19.52 -22.35
N GLY A 377 14.40 -19.40 -22.26
CA GLY A 377 13.45 -20.51 -22.22
C GLY A 377 13.16 -21.07 -20.83
N GLN A 378 13.80 -20.57 -19.77
CA GLN A 378 13.56 -21.02 -18.39
C GLN A 378 12.19 -20.56 -17.87
N LEU A 379 11.56 -21.37 -17.02
CA LEU A 379 10.29 -21.03 -16.40
C LEU A 379 10.45 -19.92 -15.35
N VAL A 380 9.46 -19.04 -15.26
CA VAL A 380 9.44 -17.95 -14.28
C VAL A 380 8.90 -18.46 -12.95
N ASN A 381 9.80 -18.76 -12.00
CA ASN A 381 9.44 -19.39 -10.73
C ASN A 381 9.75 -18.50 -9.51
N THR A 382 10.77 -17.65 -9.60
CA THR A 382 11.18 -16.74 -8.53
C THR A 382 10.69 -15.31 -8.76
N TYR A 383 10.79 -14.49 -7.71
CA TYR A 383 10.45 -13.07 -7.84
C TYR A 383 11.40 -12.35 -8.78
N GLU A 384 12.68 -12.70 -8.71
CA GLU A 384 13.76 -12.17 -9.52
C GLU A 384 13.56 -12.56 -11.00
N ASP A 385 13.13 -13.81 -11.27
CA ASP A 385 12.72 -14.23 -12.61
C ASP A 385 11.54 -13.40 -13.10
N PHE A 386 10.55 -13.14 -12.25
CA PHE A 386 9.38 -12.38 -12.67
C PHE A 386 9.72 -10.94 -13.02
N ILE A 387 10.59 -10.28 -12.24
CA ILE A 387 11.11 -8.95 -12.60
C ILE A 387 11.85 -8.99 -13.93
N THR A 388 12.73 -9.98 -14.13
CA THR A 388 13.51 -10.17 -15.37
C THR A 388 12.60 -10.41 -16.56
N TYR A 389 11.59 -11.25 -16.40
CA TYR A 389 10.55 -11.54 -17.39
C TYR A 389 9.83 -10.26 -17.81
N LEU A 390 9.34 -9.45 -16.87
CA LEU A 390 8.66 -8.19 -17.19
C LEU A 390 9.60 -7.22 -17.92
N CYS A 391 10.86 -7.10 -17.50
CA CYS A 391 11.84 -6.23 -18.15
C CYS A 391 12.20 -6.69 -19.56
N SER A 392 12.08 -7.99 -19.87
CA SER A 392 12.34 -8.53 -21.21
C SER A 392 11.28 -8.16 -22.25
N LYS A 393 10.09 -7.70 -21.83
CA LYS A 393 8.99 -7.35 -22.74
C LYS A 393 9.27 -6.08 -23.56
N ASP A 394 10.08 -5.15 -23.05
CA ASP A 394 10.51 -3.96 -23.79
C ASP A 394 11.85 -3.44 -23.22
N PRO A 395 12.87 -3.15 -24.07
CA PRO A 395 14.21 -2.74 -23.63
C PRO A 395 14.25 -1.38 -22.90
N ARG A 396 13.19 -0.57 -23.02
CA ARG A 396 13.06 0.72 -22.34
C ARG A 396 12.61 0.58 -20.89
N ILE A 397 12.09 -0.58 -20.49
CA ILE A 397 11.65 -0.82 -19.12
C ILE A 397 12.84 -0.67 -18.15
N ARG A 398 12.58 -0.03 -17.02
CA ARG A 398 13.54 0.22 -15.95
C ARG A 398 13.02 -0.32 -14.62
N THR A 399 13.93 -0.48 -13.67
CA THR A 399 13.59 -0.88 -12.30
C THR A 399 14.15 0.11 -11.28
N GLN A 400 13.45 0.25 -10.15
CA GLN A 400 13.89 1.08 -9.04
C GLN A 400 13.44 0.49 -7.70
N ALA A 401 14.36 0.37 -6.74
CA ALA A 401 14.01 -0.01 -5.38
C ALA A 401 13.33 1.15 -4.64
N LEU A 402 12.16 0.89 -4.07
CA LEU A 402 11.37 1.85 -3.30
C LEU A 402 11.63 1.74 -1.80
N GLY A 403 11.52 2.86 -1.09
CA GLY A 403 11.83 2.98 0.34
C GLY A 403 10.79 2.39 1.30
N PHE A 404 10.36 1.14 1.12
CA PHE A 404 9.51 0.42 2.06
C PHE A 404 9.88 -1.08 2.16
N ASP A 405 9.46 -1.73 3.25
CA ASP A 405 9.77 -3.15 3.52
C ASP A 405 8.95 -4.10 2.61
N GLY A 406 9.55 -5.25 2.28
CA GLY A 406 8.91 -6.31 1.49
C GLY A 406 9.31 -6.26 0.01
N ARG A 407 8.43 -6.71 -0.89
CA ARG A 407 8.64 -6.60 -2.34
C ARG A 407 8.50 -5.14 -2.74
N ASN A 408 9.61 -4.47 -3.02
CA ASN A 408 9.69 -3.01 -3.14
C ASN A 408 10.30 -2.54 -4.46
N THR A 409 10.56 -3.43 -5.42
CA THR A 409 11.06 -3.05 -6.74
C THR A 409 9.91 -2.58 -7.61
N ALA A 410 9.95 -1.32 -8.02
CA ALA A 410 9.14 -0.80 -9.11
C ALA A 410 9.72 -1.26 -10.44
N VAL A 411 8.87 -1.72 -11.35
CA VAL A 411 9.15 -1.98 -12.76
C VAL A 411 8.30 -0.98 -13.55
N TYR A 412 8.92 -0.18 -14.40
CA TYR A 412 8.23 0.95 -15.02
C TYR A 412 8.80 1.32 -16.38
N LEU A 413 7.99 1.98 -17.20
CA LEU A 413 8.39 2.53 -18.49
C LEU A 413 8.53 4.06 -18.35
N PRO A 414 9.75 4.63 -18.40
CA PRO A 414 9.97 6.07 -18.29
C PRO A 414 9.36 6.83 -19.49
N LEU A 415 9.21 8.14 -19.36
CA LEU A 415 8.75 8.98 -20.46
C LEU A 415 9.81 9.04 -21.58
N PRO A 416 9.40 9.27 -22.84
CA PRO A 416 10.34 9.36 -23.96
C PRO A 416 11.46 10.39 -23.79
N ASP A 417 11.19 11.48 -23.08
CA ASP A 417 12.16 12.55 -22.83
C ASP A 417 13.21 12.16 -21.76
N ASP A 418 13.00 11.05 -21.04
CA ASP A 418 13.88 10.52 -19.99
C ASP A 418 14.71 9.30 -20.45
N LEU A 419 14.58 8.88 -21.72
CA LEU A 419 15.29 7.75 -22.35
C LEU A 419 16.54 8.22 -23.10
#